data_AF-G4U4X1-F1
#
_entry.id   AF-G4U4X1-F1
#
_cell.length_a   1.000
_cell.length_b   1.000
_cell.length_c   1.000
_cell.angle_alpha   90.00
_cell.angle_beta   90.00
_cell.angle_gamma   90.00
#
_symmetry.space_group_name_H-M   'P 1'
#
loop_
_entity.id
_entity.type
_entity.pdbx_description
1 polymer ?
#
loop_
_entity_poly.entity_id
_entity_poly.type
_entity_poly.pdbx_seq_one_letter_code
_entity_poly.pdbx_strand_id
1 'polypeptide(L)'
;MNTFIIFIILMPIVGFALLLVNMLLAVYKPYNEKLGAFECGLTSFNQTRLAFNAAFILVAMLFTPFDLEMSTLLPYVMSIYLVSNYGTTMVLLFLLILIIGFVYEMNTNALKINKHNKPNTESLIYNCTSTEK
;
A
#
# COMPACT_ATOMS: atom_id res chain seq x y z
N MET A 1 -25.71 -1.67 -31.12
CA MET A 1 -25.25 -1.71 -29.71
C MET A 1 -23.77 -1.34 -29.73
N ASN A 2 -23.35 -0.29 -29.01
CA ASN A 2 -21.96 0.18 -29.05
C ASN A 2 -21.03 -0.89 -28.45
N THR A 3 -19.89 -1.16 -29.09
CA THR A 3 -18.91 -2.18 -28.65
C THR A 3 -18.49 -1.97 -27.18
N PHE A 4 -18.41 -0.73 -26.73
CA PHE A 4 -18.17 -0.37 -25.33
C PHE A 4 -19.23 -0.93 -24.37
N ILE A 5 -20.51 -0.77 -24.71
CA ILE A 5 -21.63 -1.26 -23.90
C ILE A 5 -21.62 -2.79 -23.87
N ILE A 6 -21.27 -3.42 -25.00
CA ILE A 6 -21.14 -4.88 -25.10
C ILE A 6 -20.06 -5.37 -24.12
N PHE A 7 -18.87 -4.75 -24.09
CA PHE A 7 -17.78 -5.17 -23.20
C PHE A 7 -18.12 -5.00 -21.72
N ILE A 8 -18.74 -3.88 -21.32
CA ILE A 8 -19.14 -3.64 -19.92
C ILE A 8 -20.10 -4.71 -19.42
N ILE A 9 -21.03 -5.16 -20.26
CA ILE A 9 -22.03 -6.17 -19.90
C ILE A 9 -21.44 -7.58 -19.96
N LEU A 10 -20.59 -7.87 -20.95
CA LEU A 10 -20.04 -9.21 -21.15
C LEU A 10 -19.09 -9.65 -20.02
N MET A 11 -18.23 -8.75 -19.52
CA MET A 11 -17.22 -9.05 -18.50
C MET A 11 -17.79 -9.70 -17.22
N PRO A 12 -18.79 -9.10 -16.54
CA PRO A 12 -19.38 -9.73 -15.36
C PRO A 12 -20.11 -11.03 -15.71
N ILE A 13 -20.80 -11.11 -16.86
CA ILE A 13 -21.53 -12.31 -17.28
C ILE A 13 -20.58 -13.50 -17.41
N VAL A 14 -19.43 -13.31 -18.07
CA VAL A 14 -18.44 -14.37 -18.24
C VAL A 14 -17.84 -14.77 -16.87
N GLY A 15 -17.55 -13.80 -15.99
CA GLY A 15 -17.08 -14.09 -14.64
C GLY A 15 -18.06 -14.95 -13.82
N PHE A 16 -19.35 -14.60 -13.85
CA PHE A 16 -20.41 -15.39 -13.20
C PHE A 16 -20.63 -16.75 -13.86
N ALA A 17 -20.53 -16.84 -15.18
CA ALA A 17 -20.67 -18.10 -15.90
C ALA A 17 -19.57 -19.11 -15.49
N LEU A 18 -18.31 -18.66 -15.40
CA LEU A 18 -17.20 -19.50 -14.95
C LEU A 18 -17.36 -19.95 -13.49
N LEU A 19 -17.84 -19.05 -12.62
CA LEU A 19 -18.16 -19.39 -11.24
C LEU A 19 -19.27 -20.46 -11.17
N LEU A 20 -20.34 -20.31 -11.95
CA LEU A 20 -21.45 -21.28 -12.02
C LEU A 20 -20.98 -22.64 -12.53
N VAL A 21 -20.15 -22.67 -13.57
CA VAL A 21 -19.56 -23.93 -14.08
C VAL A 21 -18.74 -24.60 -12.98
N ASN A 22 -17.92 -23.86 -12.24
CA ASN A 22 -17.16 -24.43 -11.12
C ASN A 22 -18.09 -25.01 -10.04
N MET A 23 -19.11 -24.27 -9.62
CA MET A 23 -20.05 -24.74 -8.59
C MET A 23 -20.84 -25.97 -9.03
N LEU A 24 -21.18 -26.10 -10.32
CA LEU A 24 -21.94 -27.24 -10.85
C LEU A 24 -21.08 -28.48 -11.08
N LEU A 25 -19.83 -28.31 -11.54
CA LEU A 25 -18.95 -29.43 -11.91
C LEU A 25 -18.02 -29.86 -10.77
N ALA A 26 -17.66 -28.98 -9.83
CA ALA A 26 -16.70 -29.29 -8.78
C ALA A 26 -17.32 -30.18 -7.70
N VAL A 27 -16.56 -31.18 -7.25
CA VAL A 27 -16.97 -32.07 -6.16
C VAL A 27 -16.89 -31.34 -4.82
N TYR A 28 -18.04 -31.04 -4.23
CA TYR A 28 -18.14 -30.44 -2.91
C TYR A 28 -18.24 -31.51 -1.81
N LYS A 29 -17.12 -31.79 -1.12
CA LYS A 29 -17.04 -32.68 0.05
C LYS A 29 -16.50 -31.90 1.27
N PRO A 30 -17.37 -31.28 2.09
CA PRO A 30 -16.96 -30.59 3.31
C PRO A 30 -16.71 -31.60 4.44
N TYR A 31 -15.64 -31.41 5.20
CA TYR A 31 -15.37 -32.09 6.46
C TYR A 31 -14.87 -31.05 7.47
N ASN A 32 -15.00 -31.32 8.77
CA ASN A 32 -14.78 -30.32 9.82
C ASN A 32 -13.41 -29.63 9.71
N GLU A 33 -12.35 -30.41 9.53
CA GLU A 33 -10.97 -29.90 9.34
C GLU A 33 -10.79 -29.10 8.03
N LYS A 34 -11.57 -29.36 6.98
CA LYS A 34 -11.52 -28.61 5.69
C LYS A 34 -12.13 -27.22 5.82
N LEU A 35 -13.12 -27.10 6.71
CA LEU A 35 -13.87 -25.87 6.92
C LEU A 35 -13.17 -24.94 7.93
N GLY A 36 -12.21 -25.46 8.71
CA GLY A 36 -11.40 -24.69 9.65
C GLY A 36 -10.28 -23.88 8.98
N ALA A 37 -9.79 -22.88 9.69
CA ALA A 37 -8.62 -22.11 9.27
C ALA A 37 -7.33 -22.93 9.42
N PHE A 38 -6.41 -22.80 8.47
CA PHE A 38 -5.13 -23.51 8.50
C PHE A 38 -4.13 -22.76 9.39
N GLU A 39 -4.10 -23.06 10.69
CA GLU A 39 -3.22 -22.40 11.68
C GLU A 39 -2.34 -23.39 12.46
N CYS A 40 -1.81 -24.42 11.78
CA CYS A 40 -0.92 -25.44 12.39
C CYS A 40 -1.48 -26.10 13.66
N GLY A 41 -2.81 -26.17 13.81
CA GLY A 41 -3.48 -26.78 14.97
C GLY A 41 -3.67 -25.86 16.18
N LEU A 42 -3.39 -24.56 16.05
CA LEU A 42 -3.70 -23.56 17.07
C LEU A 42 -5.07 -22.94 16.81
N THR A 43 -5.85 -22.80 17.88
CA THR A 43 -7.10 -22.03 17.85
C THR A 43 -6.79 -20.59 18.20
N SER A 44 -7.13 -19.66 17.30
CA SER A 44 -7.00 -18.21 17.50
C SER A 44 -7.87 -17.73 18.68
N PHE A 45 -7.40 -17.93 19.91
CA PHE A 45 -7.97 -17.34 21.13
C PHE A 45 -7.28 -16.04 21.54
N ASN A 46 -6.45 -15.47 20.66
CA ASN A 46 -5.70 -14.25 20.95
C ASN A 46 -6.22 -13.04 20.17
N GLN A 47 -5.68 -11.87 20.50
CA GLN A 47 -6.01 -10.59 19.87
C GLN A 47 -5.97 -10.68 18.33
N THR A 48 -7.05 -10.25 17.67
CA THR A 48 -7.19 -10.23 16.20
C THR A 48 -6.38 -9.14 15.50
N ARG A 49 -5.68 -8.31 16.28
CA ARG A 49 -4.88 -7.17 15.82
C ARG A 49 -3.43 -7.42 16.19
N LEU A 50 -2.56 -7.35 15.19
CA LEU A 50 -1.12 -7.41 15.35
C LEU A 50 -0.56 -5.98 15.35
N ALA A 51 0.48 -5.73 16.14
CA ALA A 51 1.24 -4.49 16.02
C ALA A 51 2.02 -4.51 14.70
N PHE A 52 1.81 -3.49 13.88
CA PHE A 52 2.52 -3.30 12.61
C PHE A 52 3.29 -1.97 12.65
N ASN A 53 4.30 -1.86 11.79
CA ASN A 53 5.10 -0.64 11.73
C ASN A 53 4.27 0.54 11.19
N ALA A 54 4.42 1.73 11.78
CA ALA A 54 3.65 2.93 11.41
C ALA A 54 3.77 3.30 9.92
N ALA A 55 4.89 2.94 9.26
CA ALA A 55 5.11 3.17 7.84
C ALA A 55 3.97 2.62 6.95
N PHE A 56 3.35 1.50 7.31
CA PHE A 56 2.28 0.89 6.49
C PHE A 56 1.02 1.75 6.40
N ILE A 57 0.62 2.39 7.51
CA ILE A 57 -0.54 3.30 7.50
C ILE A 57 -0.16 4.67 6.97
N LEU A 58 1.08 5.11 7.17
CA LEU A 58 1.59 6.38 6.62
C LEU A 58 1.53 6.40 5.09
N VAL A 59 1.84 5.28 4.40
CA VAL A 59 1.68 5.20 2.93
C VAL A 59 0.23 5.48 2.50
N ALA A 60 -0.77 4.88 3.17
CA ALA A 60 -2.17 5.09 2.83
C ALA A 60 -2.63 6.54 3.10
N MET A 61 -2.16 7.11 4.21
CA MET A 61 -2.43 8.52 4.54
C MET A 61 -1.77 9.48 3.55
N LEU A 62 -0.56 9.19 3.07
CA LEU A 62 0.17 9.99 2.08
C LEU A 62 -0.40 9.84 0.66
N PHE A 63 -0.94 8.67 0.33
CA PHE A 63 -1.59 8.44 -0.97
C PHE A 63 -2.81 9.33 -1.17
N THR A 64 -3.60 9.57 -0.11
CA THR A 64 -4.86 10.32 -0.21
C THR A 64 -4.69 11.76 -0.73
N PRO A 65 -3.82 12.62 -0.16
CA PRO A 65 -3.61 13.97 -0.68
C PRO A 65 -2.97 13.95 -2.07
N PHE A 66 -2.00 13.07 -2.32
CA PHE A 66 -1.35 12.98 -3.63
C PHE A 66 -2.32 12.56 -4.75
N ASP A 67 -3.27 11.66 -4.46
CA ASP A 67 -4.33 11.28 -5.40
C ASP A 67 -5.33 12.43 -5.64
N LEU A 68 -5.68 13.16 -4.57
CA LEU A 68 -6.52 14.36 -4.69
C LEU A 68 -5.84 15.43 -5.56
N GLU A 69 -4.52 15.62 -5.43
CA GLU A 69 -3.73 16.56 -6.21
C GLU A 69 -3.63 16.16 -7.69
N MET A 70 -3.50 14.86 -7.99
CA MET A 70 -3.54 14.39 -9.38
C MET A 70 -4.93 14.57 -9.99
N SER A 71 -5.99 14.37 -9.20
CA SER A 71 -7.36 14.66 -9.62
C SER A 71 -7.59 16.15 -9.90
N THR A 72 -6.98 17.07 -9.12
CA THR A 72 -7.10 18.52 -9.38
C THR A 72 -6.29 18.99 -10.60
N LEU A 73 -5.24 18.26 -11.00
CA LEU A 73 -4.51 18.55 -12.25
C LEU A 73 -5.32 18.20 -13.50
N LEU A 74 -6.22 17.22 -13.43
CA LEU A 74 -7.02 16.76 -14.57
C LEU A 74 -7.87 17.87 -15.24
N PRO A 75 -8.66 18.70 -14.52
CA PRO A 75 -9.40 19.80 -15.14
C PRO A 75 -8.48 20.89 -15.72
N TYR A 76 -7.30 21.10 -15.14
CA TYR A 76 -6.31 22.04 -15.72
C TYR A 76 -5.83 21.55 -17.08
N VAL A 77 -5.45 20.27 -17.20
CA VAL A 77 -4.99 19.69 -18.47
C VAL A 77 -6.09 19.77 -19.54
N MET A 78 -7.35 19.57 -19.15
CA MET A 78 -8.50 19.69 -20.06
C MET A 78 -8.76 21.14 -20.52
N SER A 79 -8.40 22.15 -19.73
CA SER A 79 -8.70 23.56 -19.98
C SER A 79 -7.48 24.41 -20.36
N ILE A 80 -6.34 23.80 -20.64
CA ILE A 80 -5.05 24.51 -20.84
C ILE A 80 -5.09 25.60 -21.91
N TYR A 81 -5.94 25.47 -22.94
CA TYR A 81 -6.12 26.48 -24.00
C TYR A 81 -7.08 27.61 -23.62
N LEU A 82 -7.97 27.38 -22.66
CA LEU A 82 -8.96 28.35 -22.18
C LEU A 82 -8.38 29.26 -21.11
N VAL A 83 -7.45 28.72 -20.31
CA VAL A 83 -6.79 29.47 -19.26
C VAL A 83 -5.53 30.11 -19.83
N SER A 84 -5.42 31.43 -19.72
CA SER A 84 -4.22 32.16 -20.13
C SER A 84 -3.00 31.76 -19.29
N ASN A 85 -1.84 32.38 -19.55
CA ASN A 85 -0.62 32.19 -18.76
C ASN A 85 -0.83 32.28 -17.23
N TYR A 86 -1.88 32.96 -16.78
CA TYR A 86 -2.29 33.00 -15.38
C TYR A 86 -2.61 31.61 -14.79
N GLY A 87 -3.33 30.76 -15.53
CA GLY A 87 -3.63 29.39 -15.08
C GLY A 87 -2.40 28.53 -14.92
N THR A 88 -1.49 28.64 -15.88
CA THR A 88 -0.20 27.96 -15.84
C THR A 88 0.61 28.40 -14.63
N THR A 89 0.64 29.69 -14.30
CA THR A 89 1.33 30.16 -13.09
C THR A 89 0.70 29.63 -11.80
N MET A 90 -0.63 29.52 -11.74
CA MET A 90 -1.32 28.98 -10.56
C MET A 90 -1.05 27.50 -10.36
N VAL A 91 -1.06 26.71 -11.44
CA VAL A 91 -0.72 25.28 -11.35
C VAL A 91 0.75 25.07 -11.04
N LEU A 92 1.64 25.91 -11.54
CA LEU A 92 3.06 25.83 -11.21
C LEU A 92 3.32 26.14 -9.72
N LEU A 93 2.61 27.13 -9.16
CA LEU A 93 2.65 27.43 -7.73
C LEU A 93 2.06 26.30 -6.90
N PHE A 94 0.93 25.72 -7.35
CA PHE A 94 0.32 24.55 -6.72
C PHE A 94 1.30 23.38 -6.67
N LEU A 95 1.91 22.99 -7.80
CA LEU A 95 2.93 21.94 -7.89
C LEU A 95 4.14 22.20 -7.00
N LEU A 96 4.58 23.46 -6.87
CA LEU A 96 5.69 23.83 -5.98
C LEU A 96 5.40 23.49 -4.52
N ILE A 97 4.17 23.76 -4.05
CA ILE A 97 3.74 23.40 -2.69
C ILE A 97 3.79 21.88 -2.50
N LEU A 98 3.38 21.10 -3.52
CA LEU A 98 3.41 19.64 -3.47
C LEU A 98 4.83 19.09 -3.35
N ILE A 99 5.74 19.65 -4.15
CA ILE A 99 7.16 19.27 -4.11
C ILE A 99 7.75 19.54 -2.73
N ILE A 100 7.38 20.64 -2.08
CA ILE A 100 7.83 20.94 -0.71
C ILE A 100 7.31 19.90 0.29
N GLY A 101 6.04 19.52 0.21
CA GLY A 101 5.45 18.47 1.03
C GLY A 101 6.13 17.11 0.83
N PHE A 102 6.44 16.76 -0.43
CA PHE A 102 7.14 15.54 -0.78
C PHE A 102 8.60 15.53 -0.28
N VAL A 103 9.32 16.63 -0.44
CA VAL A 103 10.70 16.77 0.07
C VAL A 103 10.75 16.68 1.60
N TYR A 104 9.75 17.25 2.29
CA TYR A 104 9.65 17.12 3.75
C TYR A 104 9.51 15.65 4.15
N GLU A 105 8.64 14.89 3.49
CA GLU A 105 8.45 13.46 3.74
C GLU A 105 9.75 12.67 3.53
N MET A 106 10.44 12.88 2.40
CA MET A 106 11.73 12.23 2.11
C MET A 106 12.78 12.49 3.19
N ASN A 107 12.89 13.73 3.68
CA ASN A 107 13.85 14.10 4.71
C ASN A 107 13.53 13.45 6.06
N THR A 108 12.25 13.33 6.42
CA THR A 108 11.84 12.69 7.67
C THR A 108 12.07 11.18 7.68
N ASN A 109 12.27 10.54 6.53
CA ASN A 109 12.39 9.09 6.40
C ASN A 109 11.19 8.35 7.05
N ALA A 110 9.98 8.94 6.99
CA ALA A 110 8.78 8.41 7.65
C ALA A 110 8.41 6.99 7.20
N LEU A 111 8.79 6.64 5.96
CA LEU A 111 8.56 5.32 5.35
C LEU A 111 9.62 4.26 5.74
N LYS A 112 10.69 4.64 6.44
CA LYS A 112 11.78 3.71 6.76
C LYS A 112 11.34 2.69 7.80
N ILE A 113 11.50 1.41 7.45
CA ILE A 113 11.28 0.32 8.40
C ILE A 113 12.52 0.16 9.30
N ASN A 114 12.34 0.44 10.58
CA ASN A 114 13.40 0.32 11.57
C ASN A 114 13.58 -1.14 12.01
N LYS A 115 14.83 -1.61 12.02
CA LYS A 115 15.18 -2.92 12.57
C LYS A 115 15.43 -2.78 14.07
N HIS A 116 14.66 -3.51 14.87
CA HIS A 116 14.86 -3.56 16.32
C HIS A 116 16.10 -4.38 16.71
N ASN A 117 16.33 -5.52 16.06
CA ASN A 117 17.49 -6.37 16.31
C ASN A 117 18.68 -5.88 15.47
N LYS A 118 19.48 -4.96 16.03
CA LYS A 118 20.73 -4.50 15.41
C LYS A 118 21.86 -5.51 15.67
N PRO A 119 22.73 -5.79 14.69
CA PRO A 119 23.92 -6.60 14.94
C PRO A 119 24.81 -5.89 15.96
N ASN A 120 25.41 -6.66 16.88
CA ASN A 120 26.34 -6.08 17.83
C ASN A 120 27.57 -5.55 17.07
N THR A 121 27.84 -4.27 17.24
CA THR A 121 28.96 -3.55 16.60
C THR A 121 30.00 -3.10 17.62
N GLU A 122 29.80 -3.44 18.90
CA GLU A 122 30.79 -3.20 19.95
C GLU A 122 31.98 -4.14 19.77
N SER A 123 33.19 -3.58 19.81
CA SER A 123 34.42 -4.35 19.85
C SER A 123 34.54 -5.03 21.21
N LEU A 124 34.82 -6.33 21.22
CA LEU A 124 35.19 -7.07 22.43
C LEU A 124 36.60 -6.64 22.88
N ILE A 125 36.66 -5.63 23.75
CA ILE A 125 37.90 -5.13 24.34
C ILE A 125 38.22 -5.97 25.59
N TYR A 126 39.31 -6.72 25.54
CA TYR A 126 39.86 -7.42 26.69
C TYR A 126 40.90 -6.51 27.38
N ASN A 127 40.80 -6.36 28.70
CA ASN A 127 41.82 -5.66 29.49
C ASN A 127 42.96 -6.62 29.81
N CYS A 128 44.05 -6.52 29.07
CA CYS A 128 45.32 -7.17 29.42
C CYS A 128 46.06 -6.35 30.49
N THR A 129 45.59 -6.40 31.73
CA THR A 129 46.43 -6.09 32.90
C THR A 129 46.80 -7.40 33.58
N SER A 130 47.90 -8.01 33.11
CA SER A 130 48.58 -9.08 33.82
C SER A 130 49.16 -8.50 35.12
N THR A 131 48.53 -8.81 36.25
CA THR A 131 49.21 -8.74 37.55
C THR A 131 50.29 -9.81 37.53
N GLU A 132 51.49 -9.37 37.17
CA GLU A 132 52.76 -10.07 37.33
C GLU A 132 52.92 -10.45 38.81
N LYS A 133 53.24 -11.72 39.03
CA LYS A 133 53.28 -12.39 40.34
C LYS A 133 54.62 -12.18 41.01
#